data_AF-A0A2V6M128-F1
#
_entry.id   AF-A0A2V6M128-F1
#
_cell.length_a   1.000
_cell.length_b   1.000
_cell.length_c   1.000
_cell.angle_alpha   90.00
_cell.angle_beta   90.00
_cell.angle_gamma   90.00
#
_symmetry.space_group_name_H-M   'P 1'
#
loop_
_entity.id
_entity.type
_entity.pdbx_description
1 polymer ?
#
loop_
_entity_poly.entity_id
_entity_poly.type
_entity_poly.pdbx_seq_one_letter_code
_entity_poly.pdbx_strand_id
1 'polypeptide(L)'
;MLEHTPSPEEQAQILQTIEMFEVITRTQPDDYQSLEILKEAYTKLGRTDDTHHTSRKLAEAYFNVGSYALAMQECEALLGHDPNAPEVLAMLGDIESRLQAAGQTLTGGLKHGLIAKAMGGGEGGLVRLDRKELETYNLHERGEEQLAKFLVAQQFFPEENVTVALEKVQQRNKNVQGQTLAASLLVELCGSDTDKIDQIISGLVDRTKGAFIPLEYYDFDRQLARMLPDNLTLGRLCVPFDLISRTIMVACCNPFDAAGRAAVQQSLDYTVSWYLARPAAIERTLQDVYRLQPKP
;
A
#
# COMPACT_ATOMS: atom_id res chain seq x y z
N MET A 1 -14.87 -24.57 14.61
CA MET A 1 -14.84 -23.48 13.62
C MET A 1 -15.39 -24.06 12.33
N LEU A 2 -16.38 -23.41 11.71
CA LEU A 2 -16.92 -23.86 10.42
C LEU A 2 -15.94 -23.41 9.34
N GLU A 3 -15.20 -24.37 8.76
CA GLU A 3 -14.45 -24.15 7.52
C GLU A 3 -15.47 -23.83 6.42
N HIS A 4 -15.57 -22.55 6.06
CA HIS A 4 -16.30 -22.15 4.86
C HIS A 4 -15.48 -22.61 3.65
N THR A 5 -15.83 -23.79 3.12
CA THR A 5 -15.31 -24.22 1.82
C THR A 5 -15.75 -23.18 0.78
N PRO A 6 -14.81 -22.55 0.04
CA PRO A 6 -15.16 -21.53 -0.94
C PRO A 6 -16.04 -22.13 -2.03
N SER A 7 -16.97 -21.33 -2.56
CA SER A 7 -17.80 -21.74 -3.68
C SER A 7 -16.96 -22.00 -4.94
N PRO A 8 -17.45 -22.75 -5.94
CA PRO A 8 -16.67 -23.04 -7.15
C PRO A 8 -16.22 -21.80 -7.92
N GLU A 9 -17.01 -20.73 -7.90
CA GLU A 9 -16.67 -19.44 -8.54
C GLU A 9 -15.58 -18.70 -7.75
N GLU A 10 -15.69 -18.63 -6.42
CA GLU A 10 -14.64 -18.06 -5.55
C GLU A 10 -13.34 -18.87 -5.65
N GLN A 11 -13.43 -20.20 -5.74
CA GLN A 11 -12.27 -21.06 -5.89
C GLN A 11 -11.53 -20.81 -7.21
N ALA A 12 -12.26 -20.59 -8.32
CA ALA A 12 -11.68 -20.21 -9.60
C ALA A 12 -10.97 -18.86 -9.54
N GLN A 13 -11.58 -17.87 -8.87
CA GLN A 13 -10.96 -16.55 -8.65
C GLN A 13 -9.67 -16.66 -7.83
N ILE A 14 -9.69 -17.42 -6.73
CA ILE A 14 -8.50 -17.62 -5.88
C ILE A 14 -7.37 -18.31 -6.65
N LEU A 15 -7.68 -19.28 -7.52
CA LEU A 15 -6.67 -19.92 -8.37
C LEU A 15 -6.03 -18.95 -9.36
N GLN A 16 -6.83 -18.07 -9.97
CA GLN A 16 -6.30 -17.03 -10.86
C GLN A 16 -5.41 -16.04 -10.11
N THR A 17 -5.78 -15.65 -8.88
CA THR A 17 -4.94 -14.84 -7.99
C THR A 17 -3.60 -15.54 -7.73
N ILE A 18 -3.62 -16.83 -7.41
CA ILE A 18 -2.39 -17.60 -7.17
C ILE A 18 -1.47 -17.57 -8.39
N GLU A 19 -1.99 -17.88 -9.58
CA GLU A 19 -1.18 -17.90 -10.81
C GLU A 19 -0.50 -16.54 -11.06
N MET A 20 -1.24 -15.44 -10.89
CA MET A 20 -0.73 -14.10 -11.12
C MET A 20 0.36 -13.73 -10.10
N PHE A 21 0.10 -13.92 -8.81
CA PHE A 21 1.04 -13.53 -7.76
C PHE A 21 2.24 -14.48 -7.65
N GLU A 22 2.13 -15.73 -8.08
CA GLU A 22 3.29 -16.60 -8.27
C GLU A 22 4.25 -16.04 -9.32
N VAL A 23 3.75 -15.48 -10.41
CA VAL A 23 4.59 -14.85 -11.44
C VAL A 23 5.28 -13.60 -10.89
N ILE A 24 4.55 -12.80 -10.10
CA ILE A 24 5.12 -11.59 -9.46
C ILE A 24 6.23 -11.99 -8.49
N THR A 25 5.98 -12.93 -7.58
CA THR A 25 6.98 -13.37 -6.58
C THR A 25 8.16 -14.14 -7.18
N ARG A 26 8.02 -14.73 -8.37
CA ARG A 26 9.17 -15.27 -9.13
C ARG A 26 10.08 -14.16 -9.66
N THR A 27 9.50 -13.02 -10.02
CA THR A 27 10.22 -11.86 -10.58
C THR A 27 10.74 -10.93 -9.46
N GLN A 28 10.00 -10.82 -8.36
CA GLN A 28 10.28 -9.98 -7.20
C GLN A 28 10.11 -10.80 -5.91
N PRO A 29 11.15 -11.55 -5.50
CA PRO A 29 11.05 -12.49 -4.37
C PRO A 29 10.78 -11.83 -3.01
N ASP A 30 11.22 -10.57 -2.83
CA ASP A 30 11.05 -9.79 -1.59
C ASP A 30 9.75 -8.97 -1.56
N ASP A 31 8.86 -9.12 -2.53
CA ASP A 31 7.57 -8.42 -2.54
C ASP A 31 6.61 -9.03 -1.50
N TYR A 32 6.74 -8.54 -0.26
CA TYR A 32 5.96 -9.01 0.88
C TYR A 32 4.45 -8.88 0.67
N GLN A 33 3.99 -7.90 -0.12
CA GLN A 33 2.56 -7.71 -0.38
C GLN A 33 2.01 -8.86 -1.23
N SER A 34 2.72 -9.24 -2.28
CA SER A 34 2.38 -10.41 -3.09
C SER A 34 2.45 -11.71 -2.29
N LEU A 35 3.42 -11.83 -1.38
CA LEU A 35 3.54 -12.99 -0.48
C LEU A 35 2.40 -13.07 0.55
N GLU A 36 1.93 -11.95 1.10
CA GLU A 36 0.73 -11.90 1.96
C GLU A 36 -0.50 -12.43 1.22
N ILE A 37 -0.70 -11.96 -0.03
CA ILE A 37 -1.83 -12.38 -0.86
C ILE A 37 -1.76 -13.87 -1.18
N LEU A 38 -0.59 -14.39 -1.56
CA LEU A 38 -0.40 -15.82 -1.80
C LEU A 38 -0.65 -16.66 -0.55
N LYS A 39 -0.13 -16.23 0.61
CA LYS A 39 -0.34 -16.94 1.89
C LYS A 39 -1.83 -17.07 2.19
N GLU A 40 -2.59 -15.98 2.05
CA GLU A 40 -4.03 -16.00 2.31
C GLU A 40 -4.79 -16.82 1.26
N ALA A 41 -4.44 -16.72 -0.02
CA ALA A 41 -5.03 -17.53 -1.08
C ALA A 41 -4.82 -19.04 -0.83
N TYR A 42 -3.60 -19.46 -0.46
CA TYR A 42 -3.30 -20.84 -0.10
C TYR A 42 -4.05 -21.29 1.15
N THR A 43 -4.16 -20.42 2.16
CA THR A 43 -4.93 -20.72 3.38
C THR A 43 -6.39 -21.00 3.05
N LYS A 44 -7.01 -20.17 2.18
CA LYS A 44 -8.41 -20.34 1.76
C LYS A 44 -8.66 -21.62 0.95
N LEU A 45 -7.66 -22.10 0.21
CA LEU A 45 -7.73 -23.36 -0.52
C LEU A 45 -7.35 -24.59 0.33
N GLY A 46 -6.96 -24.41 1.59
CA GLY A 46 -6.47 -25.50 2.44
C GLY A 46 -5.11 -26.06 1.99
N ARG A 47 -4.34 -25.28 1.21
CA ARG A 47 -2.99 -25.65 0.76
C ARG A 47 -1.97 -25.32 1.86
N THR A 48 -1.94 -26.16 2.90
CA THR A 48 -1.16 -25.92 4.13
C THR A 48 0.34 -25.81 3.85
N ASP A 49 0.92 -26.72 3.05
CA ASP A 49 2.35 -26.71 2.74
C ASP A 49 2.79 -25.41 2.02
N ASP A 50 2.00 -24.96 1.04
CA ASP A 50 2.26 -23.71 0.31
C ASP A 50 2.07 -22.47 1.19
N THR A 51 1.12 -22.53 2.13
CA THR A 51 0.92 -21.48 3.13
C THR A 51 2.15 -21.33 4.02
N HIS A 52 2.70 -22.44 4.51
CA HIS A 52 3.91 -22.43 5.34
C HIS A 52 5.14 -21.96 4.57
N HIS A 53 5.31 -22.45 3.35
CA HIS A 53 6.43 -22.03 2.49
C HIS A 53 6.37 -20.53 2.21
N THR A 54 5.19 -20.01 1.88
CA THR A 54 4.97 -18.58 1.64
C THR A 54 5.18 -17.75 2.92
N SER A 55 4.73 -18.23 4.08
CA SER A 55 4.93 -17.54 5.37
C SER A 55 6.41 -17.44 5.74
N ARG A 56 7.24 -18.45 5.42
CA ARG A 56 8.70 -18.36 5.60
C ARG A 56 9.33 -17.27 4.75
N LYS A 57 8.99 -17.23 3.45
CA LYS A 57 9.45 -16.17 2.54
C LYS A 57 8.98 -14.78 2.97
N LEU A 58 7.77 -14.71 3.51
CA LEU A 58 7.20 -13.45 4.00
C LEU A 58 7.98 -12.93 5.22
N ALA A 59 8.36 -13.82 6.15
CA ALA A 59 9.22 -13.45 7.27
C ALA A 59 10.59 -12.92 6.80
N GLU A 60 11.20 -13.56 5.80
CA GLU A 60 12.44 -13.10 5.16
C GLU A 60 12.27 -11.73 4.50
N ALA A 61 11.20 -11.53 3.73
CA ALA A 61 10.92 -10.27 3.06
C ALA A 61 10.71 -9.11 4.07
N TYR A 62 9.95 -9.35 5.15
CA TYR A 62 9.79 -8.38 6.23
C TYR A 62 11.10 -8.06 6.94
N PHE A 63 11.95 -9.07 7.16
CA PHE A 63 13.26 -8.88 7.75
C PHE A 63 14.15 -8.01 6.85
N ASN A 64 14.18 -8.28 5.55
CA ASN A 64 14.98 -7.57 4.56
C ASN A 64 14.58 -6.09 4.43
N VAL A 65 13.28 -5.79 4.50
CA VAL A 65 12.77 -4.40 4.47
C VAL A 65 12.87 -3.69 5.84
N GLY A 66 13.31 -4.38 6.89
CA GLY A 66 13.48 -3.82 8.24
C GLY A 66 12.20 -3.74 9.06
N SER A 67 11.12 -4.39 8.61
CA SER A 67 9.85 -4.50 9.34
C SER A 67 9.90 -5.62 10.38
N TYR A 68 10.80 -5.47 11.36
CA TYR A 68 11.14 -6.52 12.34
C TYR A 68 9.95 -7.00 13.18
N ALA A 69 8.99 -6.13 13.49
CA ALA A 69 7.79 -6.52 14.25
C ALA A 69 6.91 -7.52 13.49
N LEU A 70 6.72 -7.29 12.19
CA LEU A 70 5.96 -8.19 11.32
C LEU A 70 6.72 -9.49 11.05
N ALA A 71 8.04 -9.39 10.83
CA ALA A 71 8.90 -10.57 10.69
C ALA A 71 8.84 -11.48 11.94
N MET A 72 8.87 -10.88 13.14
CA MET A 72 8.77 -11.61 14.41
C MET A 72 7.41 -12.31 14.55
N GLN A 73 6.31 -11.60 14.26
CA GLN A 73 4.96 -12.18 14.30
C GLN A 73 4.81 -13.37 13.35
N GLU A 74 5.35 -13.28 12.13
CA GLU A 74 5.35 -14.40 11.19
C GLU A 74 6.20 -15.58 11.68
N CYS A 75 7.37 -15.32 12.27
CA CYS A 75 8.20 -16.36 12.86
C CYS A 75 7.52 -17.07 14.03
N GLU A 76 6.83 -16.32 14.91
CA GLU A 76 6.05 -16.90 16.01
C GLU A 76 4.90 -17.78 15.49
N ALA A 77 4.21 -17.34 14.44
CA ALA A 77 3.16 -18.14 13.80
C ALA A 77 3.72 -19.44 13.20
N LEU A 78 4.90 -19.38 12.58
CA LEU A 78 5.60 -20.56 12.06
C LEU A 78 6.02 -21.52 13.17
N LEU A 79 6.58 -21.03 14.28
CA LEU A 79 6.97 -21.85 15.43
C LEU A 79 5.78 -22.46 16.17
N GLY A 80 4.61 -21.83 16.13
CA GLY A 80 3.37 -22.41 16.62
C GLY A 80 2.97 -23.70 15.89
N HIS A 81 3.40 -23.85 14.63
CA HIS A 81 3.15 -25.04 13.82
C HIS A 81 4.34 -26.01 13.80
N ASP A 82 5.57 -25.51 13.66
CA ASP A 82 6.81 -26.27 13.73
C ASP A 82 7.75 -25.69 14.81
N PRO A 83 7.66 -26.19 16.06
CA PRO A 83 8.43 -25.66 17.18
C PRO A 83 9.95 -25.83 17.06
N ASN A 84 10.43 -26.65 16.12
CA ASN A 84 11.84 -27.00 15.97
C ASN A 84 12.37 -26.67 14.57
N ALA A 85 11.95 -25.53 14.02
CA ALA A 85 12.48 -24.99 12.77
C ALA A 85 13.76 -24.14 13.02
N PRO A 86 14.97 -24.66 12.76
CA PRO A 86 16.22 -23.98 13.11
C PRO A 86 16.43 -22.65 12.35
N GLU A 87 16.04 -22.60 11.08
CA GLU A 87 16.07 -21.37 10.27
C GLU A 87 15.17 -20.24 10.85
N VAL A 88 13.98 -20.57 11.35
CA VAL A 88 13.05 -19.58 11.92
C VAL A 88 13.57 -19.08 13.27
N LEU A 89 14.13 -19.96 14.09
CA LEU A 89 14.77 -19.61 15.36
C LEU A 89 16.00 -18.71 15.15
N ALA A 90 16.82 -19.00 14.13
CA ALA A 90 17.96 -18.16 13.77
C ALA A 90 17.51 -16.75 13.36
N MET A 91 16.48 -16.65 12.52
CA MET A 91 15.91 -15.37 12.11
C MET A 91 15.37 -14.57 13.29
N LEU A 92 14.67 -15.21 14.24
CA LEU A 92 14.22 -14.56 15.47
C LEU A 92 15.39 -14.01 16.28
N GLY A 93 16.47 -14.79 16.45
CA GLY A 93 17.68 -14.31 17.13
C GLY A 93 18.32 -13.09 16.44
N ASP A 94 18.33 -13.06 15.10
CA ASP A 94 18.81 -11.93 14.33
C ASP A 94 17.89 -10.70 14.46
N ILE A 95 16.57 -10.90 14.45
CA ILE A 95 15.57 -9.85 14.69
C ILE A 95 15.77 -9.23 16.08
N GLU A 96 15.87 -10.06 17.11
CA GLU A 96 16.09 -9.61 18.50
C GLU A 96 17.40 -8.84 18.64
N SER A 97 18.48 -9.33 18.04
CA SER A 97 19.79 -8.66 18.05
C SER A 97 19.72 -7.28 17.38
N ARG A 98 19.02 -7.16 16.26
CA ARG A 98 18.82 -5.88 15.54
C ARG A 98 17.93 -4.92 16.31
N LEU A 99 16.87 -5.41 16.95
CA LEU A 99 16.01 -4.60 17.82
C LEU A 99 16.75 -4.12 19.07
N GLN A 100 17.60 -4.95 19.67
CA GLN A 100 18.45 -4.56 20.79
C GLN A 100 19.51 -3.54 20.39
N ALA A 101 20.15 -3.68 19.23
CA ALA A 101 21.11 -2.70 18.71
C ALA A 101 20.42 -1.35 18.39
N ALA A 102 19.22 -1.38 17.78
CA ALA A 102 18.42 -0.18 17.55
C ALA A 102 17.96 0.47 18.86
N GLY A 103 17.57 -0.33 19.86
CA GLY A 103 17.22 0.12 21.20
C GLY A 103 18.40 0.73 21.97
N GLN A 104 19.60 0.16 21.86
CA GLN A 104 20.82 0.72 22.46
C GLN A 104 21.21 2.06 21.83
N THR A 105 20.97 2.25 20.54
CA THR A 105 21.19 3.52 19.84
C THR A 105 20.25 4.64 20.35
N LEU A 106 19.04 4.27 20.82
CA LEU A 106 18.08 5.19 21.43
C LEU A 106 18.36 5.49 22.92
N THR A 107 19.09 4.62 23.63
CA THR A 107 19.44 4.87 25.05
C THR A 107 20.53 5.94 25.27
N GLY A 108 21.17 6.42 24.19
CA GLY A 108 22.13 7.54 24.23
C GLY A 108 21.48 8.93 24.19
N GLY A 109 20.18 9.04 23.92
CA GLY A 109 19.51 10.33 23.82
C GLY A 109 18.00 10.16 23.95
N LEU A 110 17.43 10.84 24.94
CA LEU A 110 16.00 10.89 25.29
C LEU A 110 15.54 9.83 26.29
N LYS A 111 15.83 10.11 27.57
CA LYS A 111 14.82 9.86 28.62
C LYS A 111 13.54 10.58 28.19
N HIS A 112 12.48 9.84 27.90
CA HIS A 112 11.13 10.05 28.45
C HIS A 112 10.15 9.01 27.89
N GLY A 113 9.68 8.15 28.79
CA GLY A 113 8.32 7.64 28.80
C GLY A 113 7.92 6.64 27.72
N LEU A 114 7.93 5.35 28.06
CA LEU A 114 6.72 4.60 28.45
C LEU A 114 7.04 3.10 28.40
N ILE A 115 7.49 2.55 29.53
CA ILE A 115 7.33 1.11 29.81
C ILE A 115 6.60 0.99 31.14
N ALA A 116 5.64 0.07 31.14
CA ALA A 116 4.95 -0.55 32.26
C ALA A 116 3.80 0.23 32.92
N LYS A 117 2.58 -0.28 32.69
CA LYS A 117 1.83 -0.84 33.81
C LYS A 117 0.86 -1.93 33.37
N ALA A 118 1.18 -3.16 33.78
CA ALA A 118 0.25 -4.27 33.85
C ALA A 118 -0.50 -4.24 35.20
N MET A 119 -1.73 -4.77 35.19
CA MET A 119 -2.51 -5.34 36.30
C MET A 119 -3.02 -4.41 37.43
N GLY A 120 -4.35 -4.40 37.60
CA GLY A 120 -5.05 -3.90 38.79
C GLY A 120 -6.56 -3.74 38.52
N GLY A 121 -7.38 -4.64 39.08
CA GLY A 121 -8.84 -4.63 38.94
C GLY A 121 -9.53 -3.50 39.71
N GLY A 122 -10.81 -3.26 39.37
CA GLY A 122 -11.69 -2.33 40.08
C GLY A 122 -12.79 -1.76 39.19
N GLU A 123 -14.02 -1.92 39.64
CA GLU A 123 -15.30 -1.60 39.02
C GLU A 123 -15.44 -0.22 38.34
N GLY A 124 -16.31 -0.19 37.33
CA GLY A 124 -17.29 0.89 37.18
C GLY A 124 -16.76 2.23 36.67
N GLY A 125 -16.38 2.27 35.39
CA GLY A 125 -16.18 3.54 34.68
C GLY A 125 -16.48 3.33 33.20
N LEU A 126 -17.55 3.96 32.71
CA LEU A 126 -17.86 4.07 31.29
C LEU A 126 -16.60 4.54 30.55
N VAL A 127 -15.96 3.64 29.80
CA VAL A 127 -14.92 3.98 28.84
C VAL A 127 -15.60 4.82 27.78
N ARG A 128 -15.52 6.14 27.92
CA ARG A 128 -15.59 7.03 26.78
C ARG A 128 -14.50 6.53 25.84
N LEU A 129 -14.93 5.89 24.75
CA LEU A 129 -14.13 5.78 23.56
C LEU A 129 -13.78 7.22 23.19
N ASP A 130 -12.60 7.67 23.58
CA ASP A 130 -11.94 8.79 22.93
C ASP A 130 -11.80 8.36 21.48
N ARG A 131 -12.81 8.78 20.71
CA ARG A 131 -12.76 8.92 19.27
C ARG A 131 -11.46 9.67 19.03
N LYS A 132 -10.41 8.94 18.62
CA LYS A 132 -9.13 9.48 18.15
C LYS A 132 -9.45 10.80 17.48
N GLU A 133 -8.95 11.89 18.09
CA GLU A 133 -9.08 13.22 17.54
C GLU A 133 -8.77 13.09 16.04
N LEU A 134 -9.73 13.48 15.19
CA LEU A 134 -9.50 13.55 13.75
C LEU A 134 -8.32 14.48 13.56
N GLU A 135 -7.12 13.91 13.39
CA GLU A 135 -5.97 14.63 12.89
C GLU A 135 -6.46 15.33 11.64
N THR A 136 -6.61 16.65 11.72
CA THR A 136 -7.09 17.44 10.60
C THR A 136 -5.92 17.51 9.64
N TYR A 137 -5.80 16.51 8.77
CA TYR A 137 -4.73 16.47 7.79
C TYR A 137 -4.84 17.70 6.91
N ASN A 138 -3.70 18.33 6.64
CA ASN A 138 -3.66 19.43 5.70
C ASN A 138 -3.85 18.86 4.29
N LEU A 139 -5.10 18.72 3.86
CA LEU A 139 -5.44 18.17 2.54
C LEU A 139 -4.95 19.05 1.36
N HIS A 140 -4.34 20.21 1.63
CA HIS A 140 -3.65 21.01 0.63
C HIS A 140 -2.31 20.38 0.21
N GLU A 141 -1.70 19.55 1.06
CA GLU A 141 -0.50 18.79 0.68
C GLU A 141 -0.90 17.56 -0.15
N ARG A 142 -0.43 17.53 -1.40
CA ARG A 142 -0.73 16.49 -2.41
C ARG A 142 0.51 15.72 -2.88
N GLY A 143 1.65 15.95 -2.25
CA GLY A 143 2.93 15.31 -2.61
C GLY A 143 3.53 15.75 -3.95
N GLU A 144 2.94 16.71 -4.67
CA GLU A 144 3.39 17.14 -6.00
C GLU A 144 4.80 17.75 -5.97
N GLU A 145 5.14 18.49 -4.92
CA GLU A 145 6.50 19.03 -4.72
C GLU A 145 7.55 17.92 -4.56
N GLN A 146 7.18 16.84 -3.89
CA GLN A 146 8.08 15.72 -3.61
C GLN A 146 8.29 14.89 -4.87
N LEU A 147 7.23 14.72 -5.67
CA LEU A 147 7.32 14.16 -7.01
C LEU A 147 8.20 15.03 -7.93
N ALA A 148 8.00 16.35 -7.92
CA ALA A 148 8.81 17.29 -8.70
C ALA A 148 10.31 17.18 -8.35
N LYS A 149 10.65 17.21 -7.06
CA LYS A 149 12.04 17.01 -6.58
C LYS A 149 12.62 15.68 -7.07
N PHE A 150 11.83 14.60 -7.01
CA PHE A 150 12.26 13.30 -7.51
C PHE A 150 12.55 13.33 -9.02
N LEU A 151 11.68 13.93 -9.83
CA LEU A 151 11.82 14.01 -11.29
C LEU A 151 13.09 14.78 -11.71
N VAL A 152 13.39 15.88 -11.01
CA VAL A 152 14.61 16.67 -11.24
C VAL A 152 15.85 15.91 -10.77
N ALA A 153 15.82 15.31 -9.58
CA ALA A 153 16.95 14.59 -9.01
C ALA A 153 17.36 13.35 -9.84
N GLN A 154 16.39 12.66 -10.44
CA GLN A 154 16.62 11.53 -11.34
C GLN A 154 16.88 11.97 -12.80
N GLN A 155 16.95 13.28 -13.07
CA GLN A 155 17.23 13.85 -14.38
C GLN A 155 16.23 13.45 -15.49
N PHE A 156 14.99 13.10 -15.14
CA PHE A 156 13.95 12.81 -16.13
C PHE A 156 13.55 14.06 -16.93
N PHE A 157 13.64 15.23 -16.29
CA PHE A 157 13.32 16.53 -16.86
C PHE A 157 14.20 17.64 -16.30
N PRO A 158 14.43 18.73 -17.04
CA PRO A 158 15.02 19.96 -16.51
C PRO A 158 14.14 20.59 -15.42
N GLU A 159 14.78 21.22 -14.44
CA GLU A 159 14.12 21.88 -13.31
C GLU A 159 13.10 22.95 -13.75
N GLU A 160 13.44 23.75 -14.76
CA GLU A 160 12.55 24.79 -15.32
C GLU A 160 11.23 24.19 -15.82
N ASN A 161 11.31 23.10 -16.58
CA ASN A 161 10.12 22.43 -17.13
C ASN A 161 9.24 21.84 -16.02
N VAL A 162 9.87 21.23 -15.00
CA VAL A 162 9.14 20.66 -13.86
C VAL A 162 8.46 21.76 -13.04
N THR A 163 9.12 22.90 -12.84
CA THR A 163 8.58 24.03 -12.07
C THR A 163 7.34 24.61 -12.75
N VAL A 164 7.42 24.86 -14.07
CA VAL A 164 6.27 25.36 -14.86
C VAL A 164 5.10 24.38 -14.83
N ALA A 165 5.37 23.08 -14.97
CA ALA A 165 4.33 22.05 -14.92
C ALA A 165 3.69 21.93 -13.52
N LEU A 166 4.52 21.98 -12.47
CA LEU A 166 4.07 21.92 -11.08
C LEU A 166 3.12 23.08 -10.76
N GLU A 167 3.49 24.31 -11.12
CA GLU A 167 2.63 25.48 -10.90
C GLU A 167 1.28 25.34 -11.62
N LYS A 168 1.28 24.88 -12.88
CA LYS A 168 0.03 24.64 -13.63
C LYS A 168 -0.85 23.61 -12.96
N VAL A 169 -0.28 22.48 -12.51
CA VAL A 169 -1.02 21.39 -11.88
C VAL A 169 -1.58 21.83 -10.53
N GLN A 170 -0.78 22.50 -9.70
CA GLN A 170 -1.24 23.06 -8.42
C GLN A 170 -2.39 24.04 -8.63
N GLN A 171 -2.32 24.93 -9.62
CA GLN A 171 -3.40 25.88 -9.89
C GLN A 171 -4.68 25.18 -10.38
N ARG A 172 -4.57 24.15 -11.22
CA ARG A 172 -5.73 23.34 -11.64
C ARG A 172 -6.34 22.57 -10.46
N ASN A 173 -5.49 22.05 -9.57
CA ASN A 173 -5.90 21.20 -8.45
C ASN A 173 -6.46 21.97 -7.25
N LYS A 174 -6.17 23.29 -7.12
CA LYS A 174 -6.67 24.14 -6.03
C LYS A 174 -8.20 24.16 -5.90
N ASN A 175 -8.91 24.08 -7.02
CA ASN A 175 -10.37 24.26 -7.07
C ASN A 175 -11.11 23.01 -7.57
N VAL A 176 -10.49 21.82 -7.47
CA VAL A 176 -11.16 20.58 -7.85
C VAL A 176 -12.32 20.33 -6.89
N GLN A 177 -13.54 20.55 -7.38
CA GLN A 177 -14.79 20.33 -6.65
C GLN A 177 -15.70 19.38 -7.43
N GLY A 178 -16.52 18.65 -6.67
CA GLY A 178 -17.51 17.72 -7.23
C GLY A 178 -16.87 16.58 -8.02
N GLN A 179 -17.47 16.24 -9.15
CA GLN A 179 -17.08 15.11 -10.01
C GLN A 179 -15.97 15.45 -11.02
N THR A 180 -15.06 16.36 -10.67
CA THR A 180 -13.97 16.78 -11.56
C THR A 180 -12.71 15.99 -11.23
N LEU A 181 -12.07 15.43 -12.26
CA LEU A 181 -10.77 14.77 -12.11
C LEU A 181 -9.66 15.78 -11.88
N ALA A 182 -8.84 15.55 -10.86
CA ALA A 182 -7.60 16.28 -10.68
C ALA A 182 -6.62 16.07 -11.85
N ALA A 183 -5.65 16.97 -11.97
CA ALA A 183 -4.58 16.89 -12.93
C ALA A 183 -3.38 16.13 -12.35
N SER A 184 -2.77 15.25 -13.16
CA SER A 184 -1.52 14.57 -12.83
C SER A 184 -0.31 15.34 -13.35
N LEU A 185 0.71 15.50 -12.51
CA LEU A 185 2.00 16.09 -12.90
C LEU A 185 2.71 15.25 -13.98
N LEU A 186 2.57 13.93 -13.92
CA LEU A 186 3.18 13.04 -14.92
C LEU A 186 2.52 13.24 -16.30
N VAL A 187 1.20 13.41 -16.34
CA VAL A 187 0.48 13.67 -17.60
C VAL A 187 0.81 15.05 -18.15
N GLU A 188 0.90 16.08 -17.30
CA GLU A 188 1.28 17.44 -17.75
C GLU A 188 2.70 17.47 -18.34
N LEU A 189 3.64 16.67 -17.80
CA LEU A 189 5.03 16.64 -18.27
C LEU A 189 5.26 15.72 -19.47
N CYS A 190 4.64 14.54 -19.49
CA CYS A 190 4.89 13.53 -20.52
C CYS A 190 3.91 13.62 -21.70
N GLY A 191 2.74 14.23 -21.49
CA GLY A 191 1.67 14.23 -22.49
C GLY A 191 1.30 12.79 -22.87
N SER A 192 1.45 12.46 -24.15
CA SER A 192 1.17 11.13 -24.71
C SER A 192 2.39 10.19 -24.79
N ASP A 193 3.55 10.60 -24.27
CA ASP A 193 4.76 9.77 -24.27
C ASP A 193 4.67 8.68 -23.19
N THR A 194 4.17 7.52 -23.59
CA THR A 194 3.99 6.36 -22.70
C THR A 194 5.32 5.74 -22.27
N ASP A 195 6.33 5.75 -23.14
CA ASP A 195 7.64 5.16 -22.84
C ASP A 195 8.35 5.94 -21.73
N LYS A 196 8.22 7.27 -21.76
CA LYS A 196 8.75 8.13 -20.71
C LYS A 196 8.00 7.95 -19.39
N ILE A 197 6.68 7.76 -19.42
CA ILE A 197 5.90 7.43 -18.22
C ILE A 197 6.38 6.11 -17.61
N ASP A 198 6.59 5.07 -18.43
CA ASP A 198 7.03 3.76 -17.94
C ASP A 198 8.43 3.83 -17.31
N GLN A 199 9.35 4.62 -17.87
CA GLN A 199 10.67 4.90 -17.26
C GLN A 199 10.54 5.58 -15.89
N ILE A 200 9.67 6.58 -15.77
CA ILE A 200 9.45 7.30 -14.51
C ILE A 200 8.83 6.38 -13.46
N ILE A 201 7.82 5.58 -13.86
CA ILE A 201 7.18 4.61 -12.97
C ILE A 201 8.21 3.59 -12.46
N SER A 202 9.08 3.07 -13.33
CA SER A 202 10.18 2.19 -12.90
C SER A 202 11.06 2.86 -11.85
N GLY A 203 11.46 4.12 -12.07
CA GLY A 203 12.25 4.87 -11.08
C GLY A 203 11.49 5.10 -9.76
N LEU A 204 10.17 5.30 -9.82
CA LEU A 204 9.33 5.43 -8.62
C LEU A 204 9.21 4.12 -7.85
N VAL A 205 9.05 2.99 -8.53
CA VAL A 205 9.09 1.64 -7.94
C VAL A 205 10.43 1.44 -7.21
N ASP A 206 11.54 1.73 -7.88
CA ASP A 206 12.88 1.58 -7.29
C ASP A 206 13.08 2.45 -6.05
N ARG A 207 12.56 3.67 -6.08
CA ARG A 207 12.68 4.66 -5.00
C ARG A 207 11.78 4.36 -3.81
N THR A 208 10.55 3.94 -4.06
CA THR A 208 9.52 3.79 -3.02
C THR A 208 9.35 2.36 -2.54
N LYS A 209 9.90 1.39 -3.28
CA LYS A 209 9.67 -0.05 -3.09
C LYS A 209 8.19 -0.42 -3.17
N GLY A 210 7.36 0.41 -3.83
CA GLY A 210 5.97 0.10 -4.11
C GLY A 210 5.85 -0.80 -5.33
N ALA A 211 4.83 -1.66 -5.35
CA ALA A 211 4.53 -2.51 -6.50
C ALA A 211 3.86 -1.72 -7.62
N PHE A 212 4.12 -2.10 -8.88
CA PHE A 212 3.41 -1.59 -10.04
C PHE A 212 2.28 -2.53 -10.44
N ILE A 213 1.10 -1.98 -10.76
CA ILE A 213 -0.06 -2.72 -11.26
C ILE A 213 -0.49 -2.20 -12.65
N PRO A 214 -0.60 -3.06 -13.67
CA PRO A 214 -1.16 -2.69 -14.96
C PRO A 214 -2.68 -2.71 -14.90
N LEU A 215 -3.25 -1.60 -14.40
CA LEU A 215 -4.68 -1.46 -14.14
C LEU A 215 -5.55 -1.66 -15.40
N GLU A 216 -4.99 -1.50 -16.60
CA GLU A 216 -5.70 -1.72 -17.88
C GLU A 216 -6.16 -3.17 -18.10
N TYR A 217 -5.57 -4.13 -17.38
CA TYR A 217 -5.93 -5.55 -17.48
C TYR A 217 -6.76 -6.04 -16.29
N TYR A 218 -7.11 -5.15 -15.36
CA TYR A 218 -7.92 -5.51 -14.20
C TYR A 218 -9.41 -5.42 -14.53
N ASP A 219 -10.18 -6.43 -14.12
CA ASP A 219 -11.64 -6.30 -14.11
C ASP A 219 -12.05 -5.50 -12.87
N PHE A 220 -12.72 -4.38 -13.09
CA PHE A 220 -12.89 -3.35 -12.09
C PHE A 220 -14.30 -3.36 -11.50
N ASP A 221 -14.42 -3.67 -10.20
CA ASP A 221 -15.67 -3.48 -9.47
C ASP A 221 -15.94 -1.99 -9.19
N ARG A 222 -16.91 -1.43 -9.91
CA ARG A 222 -17.34 -0.03 -9.75
C ARG A 222 -17.85 0.31 -8.35
N GLN A 223 -18.31 -0.67 -7.58
CA GLN A 223 -18.74 -0.46 -6.21
C GLN A 223 -17.56 -0.17 -5.29
N LEU A 224 -16.42 -0.81 -5.53
CA LEU A 224 -15.21 -0.66 -4.73
C LEU A 224 -14.63 0.75 -4.80
N ALA A 225 -14.60 1.36 -6.00
CA ALA A 225 -14.20 2.76 -6.16
C ALA A 225 -15.02 3.73 -5.28
N ARG A 226 -16.31 3.44 -5.10
CA ARG A 226 -17.24 4.29 -4.37
C ARG A 226 -17.21 4.08 -2.86
N MET A 227 -16.36 3.19 -2.37
CA MET A 227 -16.08 3.07 -0.94
C MET A 227 -15.31 4.28 -0.40
N LEU A 228 -14.58 4.99 -1.26
CA LEU A 228 -13.88 6.21 -0.90
C LEU A 228 -14.65 7.47 -1.32
N PRO A 229 -14.56 8.55 -0.52
CA PRO A 229 -15.07 9.87 -0.91
C PRO A 229 -14.45 10.39 -2.23
N ASP A 230 -15.26 11.09 -3.03
CA ASP A 230 -14.86 11.65 -4.34
C ASP A 230 -13.64 12.58 -4.26
N ASN A 231 -13.48 13.33 -3.17
CA ASN A 231 -12.34 14.20 -2.96
C ASN A 231 -11.03 13.43 -2.73
N LEU A 232 -11.10 12.17 -2.34
CA LEU A 232 -9.94 11.28 -2.25
C LEU A 232 -9.73 10.56 -3.58
N THR A 233 -10.78 10.06 -4.23
CA THR A 233 -10.64 9.35 -5.52
C THR A 233 -10.35 10.29 -6.69
N LEU A 234 -11.36 11.02 -7.15
CA LEU A 234 -11.27 11.99 -8.25
C LEU A 234 -10.31 13.13 -7.90
N GLY A 235 -10.38 13.57 -6.64
CA GLY A 235 -9.57 14.67 -6.15
C GLY A 235 -8.08 14.34 -6.10
N ARG A 236 -7.66 13.11 -5.79
CA ARG A 236 -6.23 12.77 -5.65
C ARG A 236 -5.71 11.75 -6.66
N LEU A 237 -6.53 11.37 -7.64
CA LEU A 237 -6.22 10.35 -8.63
C LEU A 237 -5.75 9.05 -7.98
N CYS A 238 -6.55 8.57 -7.02
CA CYS A 238 -6.40 7.22 -6.49
C CYS A 238 -7.68 6.42 -6.67
N VAL A 239 -7.54 5.12 -6.86
CA VAL A 239 -8.69 4.23 -7.11
C VAL A 239 -8.51 2.90 -6.39
N PRO A 240 -9.41 2.56 -5.46
CA PRO A 240 -9.54 1.19 -4.94
C PRO A 240 -9.90 0.26 -6.10
N PHE A 241 -9.11 -0.79 -6.32
CA PHE A 241 -9.29 -1.68 -7.47
C PHE A 241 -9.46 -3.15 -7.11
N ASP A 242 -9.08 -3.54 -5.89
CA ASP A 242 -9.37 -4.87 -5.37
C ASP A 242 -9.59 -4.86 -3.85
N LEU A 243 -10.32 -5.85 -3.35
CA LEU A 243 -10.51 -6.13 -1.93
C LEU A 243 -10.23 -7.61 -1.69
N ILE A 244 -9.11 -7.89 -1.03
CA ILE A 244 -8.77 -9.24 -0.61
C ILE A 244 -8.88 -9.29 0.90
N SER A 245 -9.88 -10.03 1.40
CA SER A 245 -10.11 -10.22 2.83
C SER A 245 -10.37 -8.90 3.57
N ARG A 246 -9.41 -8.41 4.35
CA ARG A 246 -9.45 -7.12 5.04
C ARG A 246 -8.52 -6.07 4.45
N THR A 247 -7.96 -6.33 3.28
CA THR A 247 -7.01 -5.43 2.62
C THR A 247 -7.61 -4.88 1.33
N ILE A 248 -7.82 -3.57 1.30
CA ILE A 248 -8.18 -2.83 0.08
C ILE A 248 -6.90 -2.43 -0.65
N MET A 249 -6.82 -2.79 -1.91
CA MET A 249 -5.73 -2.42 -2.81
C MET A 249 -6.10 -1.13 -3.54
N VAL A 250 -5.22 -0.12 -3.44
CA VAL A 250 -5.46 1.22 -3.99
C VAL A 250 -4.34 1.58 -4.95
N ALA A 251 -4.71 1.90 -6.19
CA ALA A 251 -3.79 2.38 -7.21
C ALA A 251 -3.63 3.90 -7.11
N CYS A 252 -2.40 4.40 -7.28
CA CYS A 252 -2.10 5.82 -7.37
C CYS A 252 -0.97 6.07 -8.39
N CYS A 253 -0.88 7.30 -8.92
CA CYS A 253 0.23 7.71 -9.76
C CYS A 253 1.26 8.61 -9.05
N ASN A 254 0.93 9.10 -7.86
CA ASN A 254 1.83 9.88 -7.02
C ASN A 254 2.00 9.22 -5.64
N PRO A 255 3.10 8.50 -5.38
CA PRO A 255 3.31 7.81 -4.11
C PRO A 255 3.74 8.75 -2.99
N PHE A 256 3.97 10.04 -3.25
CA PHE A 256 4.44 10.99 -2.24
C PHE A 256 3.32 11.74 -1.53
N ASP A 257 2.06 11.44 -1.85
CA ASP A 257 0.89 12.06 -1.21
C ASP A 257 0.59 11.46 0.17
N ALA A 258 1.45 11.73 1.14
CA ALA A 258 1.32 11.17 2.50
C ALA A 258 -0.02 11.53 3.17
N ALA A 259 -0.47 12.79 3.03
CA ALA A 259 -1.75 13.25 3.59
C ALA A 259 -2.95 12.56 2.93
N GLY A 260 -2.92 12.39 1.60
CA GLY A 260 -3.95 11.64 0.87
C GLY A 260 -4.03 10.19 1.31
N ARG A 261 -2.87 9.52 1.46
CA ARG A 261 -2.83 8.12 1.91
C ARG A 261 -3.36 7.93 3.33
N ALA A 262 -2.98 8.82 4.24
CA ALA A 262 -3.47 8.79 5.62
C ALA A 262 -5.00 9.01 5.66
N ALA A 263 -5.51 9.96 4.87
CA ALA A 263 -6.95 10.21 4.76
C ALA A 263 -7.72 9.01 4.18
N VAL A 264 -7.16 8.33 3.18
CA VAL A 264 -7.74 7.09 2.63
C VAL A 264 -7.78 5.99 3.69
N GLN A 265 -6.69 5.79 4.43
CA GLN A 265 -6.63 4.80 5.51
C GLN A 265 -7.62 5.09 6.64
N GLN A 266 -7.87 6.36 6.96
CA GLN A 266 -8.88 6.73 7.98
C GLN A 266 -10.32 6.65 7.48
N SER A 267 -10.53 6.69 6.17
CA SER A 267 -11.88 6.62 5.57
C SER A 267 -12.39 5.18 5.46
N LEU A 268 -11.55 4.19 5.71
CA LEU A 268 -11.83 2.77 5.53
C LEU A 268 -11.53 1.99 6.82
N ASP A 269 -12.40 1.05 7.16
CA ASP A 269 -12.17 0.08 8.24
C ASP A 269 -11.32 -1.12 7.78
N TYR A 270 -10.58 -0.96 6.68
CA TYR A 270 -9.76 -1.97 6.02
C TYR A 270 -8.29 -1.57 6.05
N THR A 271 -7.38 -2.55 6.02
CA THR A 271 -5.97 -2.29 5.73
C THR A 271 -5.84 -1.78 4.30
N VAL A 272 -5.05 -0.73 4.07
CA VAL A 272 -4.84 -0.20 2.71
C VAL A 272 -3.46 -0.56 2.20
N SER A 273 -3.40 -1.25 1.06
CA SER A 273 -2.18 -1.53 0.32
C SER A 273 -2.08 -0.66 -0.93
N TRP A 274 -0.91 -0.07 -1.19
CA TRP A 274 -0.72 0.94 -2.23
C TRP A 274 0.08 0.41 -3.41
N TYR A 275 -0.43 0.66 -4.61
CA TYR A 275 0.17 0.24 -5.87
C TYR A 275 0.36 1.44 -6.80
N LEU A 276 1.48 1.47 -7.52
CA LEU A 276 1.71 2.41 -8.60
C LEU A 276 0.99 1.94 -9.86
N ALA A 277 0.28 2.84 -10.51
CA ALA A 277 -0.34 2.57 -11.81
C ALA A 277 -0.14 3.76 -12.75
N ARG A 278 -0.32 3.51 -14.06
CA ARG A 278 -0.23 4.57 -15.06
C ARG A 278 -1.33 5.61 -14.81
N PRO A 279 -1.00 6.92 -14.87
CA PRO A 279 -2.00 7.98 -14.71
C PRO A 279 -3.19 7.82 -15.67
N ALA A 280 -2.93 7.50 -16.94
CA ALA A 280 -3.97 7.33 -17.95
C ALA A 280 -4.91 6.16 -17.63
N ALA A 281 -4.41 5.08 -17.02
CA ALA A 281 -5.23 3.94 -16.61
C ALA A 281 -6.14 4.31 -15.43
N ILE A 282 -5.61 5.05 -14.44
CA ILE A 282 -6.39 5.58 -13.31
C ILE A 282 -7.47 6.54 -13.82
N GLU A 283 -7.11 7.48 -14.69
CA GLU A 283 -8.05 8.47 -15.25
C GLU A 283 -9.19 7.77 -16.02
N ARG A 284 -8.88 6.80 -16.88
CA ARG A 284 -9.89 6.01 -17.61
C ARG A 284 -10.81 5.24 -16.66
N THR A 285 -10.23 4.59 -15.65
CA THR A 285 -11.01 3.84 -14.65
C THR A 285 -11.98 4.75 -13.92
N LEU A 286 -11.52 5.91 -13.45
CA LEU A 286 -12.36 6.88 -12.76
C LEU A 286 -13.42 7.49 -13.70
N GLN A 287 -13.08 7.76 -14.96
CA GLN A 287 -14.06 8.22 -15.96
C GLN A 287 -15.19 7.21 -16.14
N ASP A 288 -14.87 5.92 -16.22
CA ASP A 288 -15.86 4.85 -16.38
C ASP A 288 -16.74 4.67 -15.13
N VAL A 289 -16.14 4.67 -13.94
CA VAL A 289 -16.86 4.53 -12.66
C VAL A 289 -17.84 5.68 -12.42
N TYR A 290 -17.40 6.90 -12.71
CA TYR A 290 -18.16 8.12 -12.45
C TYR A 290 -18.95 8.62 -13.66
N ARG A 291 -18.84 7.94 -14.81
CA ARG A 291 -19.46 8.33 -16.09
C ARG A 291 -19.12 9.76 -16.50
N LEU A 292 -17.85 10.12 -16.32
CA LEU A 292 -17.33 11.44 -16.68
C LEU A 292 -17.10 11.49 -18.19
N GLN A 293 -17.31 12.66 -18.79
CA GLN A 293 -16.93 12.83 -20.19
C GLN A 293 -15.40 12.87 -20.31
N PRO A 294 -14.81 12.18 -21.30
CA PRO A 294 -13.38 12.26 -21.55
C PRO A 294 -12.99 13.71 -21.86
N LYS A 295 -11.83 14.14 -21.35
CA LYS A 295 -11.26 15.45 -21.72
C LYS A 295 -10.99 15.45 -23.24
N PRO A 296 -11.40 16.50 -23.99
CA PRO A 296 -11.13 16.63 -25.41
C PRO A 296 -9.64 16.80 -25.71
#